data_AF-S5Q267-F1
#
_entry.id   AF-S5Q267-F1
#
_cell.length_a   1.000
_cell.length_b   1.000
_cell.length_c   1.000
_cell.angle_alpha   90.00
_cell.angle_beta   90.00
_cell.angle_gamma   90.00
#
_symmetry.space_group_name_H-M   'P 1'
#
loop_
_entity.id
_entity.type
_entity.pdbx_description
1 polymer ?
#
loop_
_entity_poly.entity_id
_entity_poly.type
_entity_poly.pdbx_seq_one_letter_code
_entity_poly.pdbx_strand_id
1 'polypeptide(L)'
;ILRSAICFPFVFTSVKNGSAWTYGTLTCKVIAFLGVLSCFHTAFMLFCVSVTRYLAIAHHRFYTKRLTFWTCLAVICMVWTLSVAMAFPPVLDVGTYSFIREEDQCTFQHRSFRANDSLGFMLLLALILLATQLVYLKLIFFVHDRRKMKPVQFVPAVSQNWTFHGPGASGQAAANWLAGFGRGPTPPTLLGIRQNTNAAGRRRLLVLDEFKTEKRISRMFYIMTFFFLALWGPYLVACYWRVFARGPVVPGGYLTAAVWMSFAQAGVNPFICIF
;
A
#
# COMPACT_ATOMS: atom_id res chain seq x y z
N ILE A 1 -13.13 7.95 -0.70
CA ILE A 1 -14.60 7.93 -0.93
C ILE A 1 -15.32 8.74 0.13
N LEU A 2 -15.23 8.41 1.43
CA LEU A 2 -15.92 9.14 2.51
C LEU A 2 -15.75 10.68 2.45
N ARG A 3 -14.51 11.18 2.36
CA ARG A 3 -14.21 12.61 2.18
C ARG A 3 -14.94 13.22 0.98
N SER A 4 -14.89 12.57 -0.18
CA SER A 4 -15.55 13.11 -1.39
C SER A 4 -17.07 12.97 -1.32
N ALA A 5 -17.62 11.93 -0.69
CA ALA A 5 -19.07 11.80 -0.55
C ALA A 5 -19.66 12.87 0.39
N ILE A 6 -18.94 13.19 1.48
CA ILE A 6 -19.44 14.08 2.52
C ILE A 6 -18.96 15.51 2.33
N CYS A 7 -17.66 15.76 2.14
CA CYS A 7 -17.12 17.13 2.12
C CYS A 7 -17.35 17.84 0.77
N PHE A 8 -17.34 17.12 -0.36
CA PHE A 8 -17.47 17.73 -1.68
C PHE A 8 -18.79 18.49 -1.89
N PRO A 9 -19.98 17.97 -1.51
CA PRO A 9 -21.21 18.74 -1.63
C PRO A 9 -21.17 20.08 -0.89
N PHE A 10 -20.60 20.13 0.33
CA PHE A 10 -20.50 21.37 1.09
C PHE A 10 -19.51 22.37 0.49
N VAL A 11 -18.39 21.88 -0.06
CA VAL A 11 -17.43 22.75 -0.77
C VAL A 11 -18.08 23.29 -2.04
N PHE A 12 -18.77 22.44 -2.81
CA PHE A 12 -19.48 22.84 -4.02
C PHE A 12 -20.55 23.91 -3.76
N THR A 13 -21.34 23.77 -2.68
CA THR A 13 -22.33 24.78 -2.31
C THR A 13 -21.70 26.08 -1.82
N SER A 14 -20.55 26.00 -1.12
CA SER A 14 -19.81 27.19 -0.70
C SER A 14 -19.28 28.01 -1.88
N VAL A 15 -18.73 27.34 -2.91
CA VAL A 15 -18.31 27.96 -4.18
C VAL A 15 -19.50 28.63 -4.87
N LYS A 16 -20.64 27.94 -4.98
CA LYS A 16 -21.87 28.48 -5.61
C LYS A 16 -22.40 29.72 -4.89
N ASN A 17 -22.24 29.80 -3.58
CA ASN A 17 -22.71 30.90 -2.74
C ASN A 17 -21.68 32.05 -2.61
N GLY A 18 -20.69 32.14 -3.50
CA GLY A 18 -19.72 33.24 -3.51
C GLY A 18 -18.67 33.16 -2.40
N SER A 19 -18.14 31.96 -2.15
CA SER A 19 -17.11 31.71 -1.13
C SER A 19 -17.57 32.11 0.27
N ALA A 20 -18.79 31.71 0.61
CA ALA A 20 -19.42 31.95 1.91
C ALA A 20 -19.87 30.64 2.56
N TRP A 21 -19.74 30.55 3.88
CA TRP A 21 -20.17 29.39 4.66
C TRP A 21 -21.49 29.68 5.39
N THR A 22 -22.58 29.08 4.93
CA THR A 22 -23.95 29.35 5.42
C THR A 22 -24.46 28.31 6.44
N TYR A 23 -23.74 27.21 6.65
CA TYR A 23 -24.20 26.06 7.45
C TYR A 23 -23.85 26.13 8.95
N GLY A 24 -23.42 27.29 9.43
CA GLY A 24 -23.01 27.50 10.83
C GLY A 24 -21.60 26.99 11.17
N THR A 25 -21.07 27.46 12.29
CA THR A 25 -19.67 27.21 12.70
C THR A 25 -19.42 25.76 13.10
N LEU A 26 -20.39 25.09 13.75
CA LEU A 26 -20.28 23.68 14.15
C LEU A 26 -20.09 22.77 12.93
N THR A 27 -20.91 22.93 11.90
CA THR A 27 -20.83 22.15 10.66
C THR A 27 -19.48 22.34 9.98
N CYS A 28 -18.95 23.57 9.98
CA CYS A 28 -17.61 23.85 9.44
C CYS A 28 -16.52 23.05 10.14
N LYS A 29 -16.55 23.04 11.49
CA LYS A 29 -15.59 22.27 12.30
C LYS A 29 -15.69 20.77 12.06
N VAL A 30 -16.92 20.23 11.95
CA VAL A 30 -17.14 18.80 11.69
C VAL A 30 -16.62 18.41 10.30
N ILE A 31 -16.89 19.22 9.27
CA ILE A 31 -16.42 18.97 7.90
C ILE A 31 -14.89 19.07 7.82
N ALA A 32 -14.29 20.05 8.50
CA ALA A 32 -12.83 20.19 8.59
C ALA A 32 -12.20 18.98 9.28
N PHE A 33 -12.75 18.56 10.43
CA PHE A 33 -12.31 17.38 11.17
C PHE A 33 -12.39 16.11 10.31
N LEU A 34 -13.52 15.88 9.64
CA LEU A 34 -13.70 14.72 8.77
C LEU A 34 -12.72 14.74 7.59
N GLY A 35 -12.44 15.92 7.03
CA GLY A 35 -11.47 16.11 5.96
C GLY A 35 -10.05 15.73 6.40
N VAL A 36 -9.61 16.21 7.57
CA VAL A 36 -8.29 15.91 8.15
C VAL A 36 -8.18 14.45 8.57
N LEU A 37 -9.20 13.93 9.28
CA LEU A 37 -9.29 12.52 9.68
C LEU A 37 -9.14 11.59 8.48
N SER A 38 -9.88 11.87 7.40
CA SER A 38 -9.83 11.06 6.18
C SER A 38 -8.44 11.12 5.52
N CYS A 39 -7.78 12.27 5.55
CA CYS A 39 -6.42 12.43 5.00
C CYS A 39 -5.41 11.57 5.77
N PHE A 40 -5.35 11.70 7.10
CA PHE A 40 -4.44 10.88 7.92
C PHE A 40 -4.77 9.39 7.83
N HIS A 41 -6.05 9.03 7.84
CA HIS A 41 -6.48 7.64 7.67
C HIS A 41 -5.99 7.04 6.37
N THR A 42 -6.16 7.76 5.26
CA THR A 42 -5.65 7.28 3.96
C THR A 42 -4.13 7.17 3.93
N ALA A 43 -3.40 8.14 4.50
CA ALA A 43 -1.93 8.09 4.56
C ALA A 43 -1.43 6.88 5.39
N PHE A 44 -1.97 6.65 6.58
CA PHE A 44 -1.60 5.51 7.42
C PHE A 44 -2.00 4.18 6.79
N MET A 45 -3.18 4.09 6.18
CA MET A 45 -3.60 2.89 5.46
C MET A 45 -2.65 2.57 4.29
N LEU A 46 -2.26 3.57 3.50
CA LEU A 46 -1.31 3.38 2.39
C LEU A 46 0.06 2.92 2.88
N PHE A 47 0.53 3.46 4.01
CA PHE A 47 1.77 2.99 4.64
C PHE A 47 1.66 1.53 5.08
N CYS A 48 0.62 1.16 5.83
CA CYS A 48 0.40 -0.22 6.27
C CYS A 48 0.25 -1.20 5.10
N VAL A 49 -0.43 -0.80 4.03
CA VAL A 49 -0.54 -1.58 2.80
C VAL A 49 0.84 -1.76 2.16
N SER A 50 1.66 -0.71 2.05
CA SER A 50 3.01 -0.81 1.47
C SER A 50 3.90 -1.81 2.23
N VAL A 51 3.86 -1.78 3.56
CA VAL A 51 4.58 -2.73 4.42
C VAL A 51 4.04 -4.14 4.23
N THR A 52 2.72 -4.30 4.18
CA THR A 52 2.07 -5.60 3.98
C THR A 52 2.48 -6.21 2.63
N ARG A 53 2.51 -5.41 1.55
CA ARG A 53 2.96 -5.86 0.23
C ARG A 53 4.44 -6.21 0.21
N TYR A 54 5.28 -5.41 0.89
CA TYR A 54 6.69 -5.74 1.07
C TYR A 54 6.88 -7.08 1.81
N LEU A 55 6.15 -7.31 2.90
CA LEU A 55 6.21 -8.56 3.66
C LEU A 55 5.71 -9.76 2.83
N ALA A 56 4.64 -9.61 2.05
CA ALA A 56 4.12 -10.66 1.18
C ALA A 56 5.17 -11.13 0.15
N ILE A 57 5.87 -10.19 -0.49
CA ILE A 57 6.85 -10.51 -1.54
C ILE A 57 8.23 -10.88 -0.98
N ALA A 58 8.76 -10.12 -0.01
CA ALA A 58 10.11 -10.31 0.50
C ALA A 58 10.21 -11.37 1.60
N HIS A 59 9.16 -11.53 2.40
CA HIS A 59 9.12 -12.42 3.55
C HIS A 59 7.84 -13.26 3.58
N HIS A 60 7.53 -13.92 2.46
CA HIS A 60 6.30 -14.71 2.28
C HIS A 60 5.99 -15.68 3.44
N ARG A 61 7.01 -16.36 3.99
CA ARG A 61 6.85 -17.29 5.12
C ARG A 61 6.40 -16.61 6.41
N PHE A 62 6.85 -15.37 6.64
CA PHE A 62 6.41 -14.57 7.78
C PHE A 62 4.99 -14.07 7.54
N TYR A 63 4.71 -13.58 6.33
CA TYR A 63 3.39 -13.10 5.92
C TYR A 63 2.31 -14.19 6.14
N THR A 64 2.51 -15.41 5.66
CA THR A 64 1.50 -16.48 5.79
C THR A 64 1.27 -16.95 7.23
N LYS A 65 2.28 -16.83 8.10
CA LYS A 65 2.16 -17.22 9.50
C LYS A 65 1.58 -16.13 10.39
N ARG A 66 1.85 -14.85 10.07
CA ARG A 66 1.54 -13.71 10.94
C ARG A 66 0.33 -12.91 10.48
N LEU A 67 0.05 -12.85 9.17
CA LEU A 67 -1.09 -12.10 8.65
C LEU A 67 -2.38 -12.93 8.79
N THR A 68 -2.95 -12.93 9.98
CA THR A 68 -4.25 -13.52 10.30
C THR A 68 -5.35 -12.46 10.29
N PHE A 69 -6.62 -12.90 10.28
CA PHE A 69 -7.77 -12.00 10.40
C PHE A 69 -7.64 -11.03 11.59
N TRP A 70 -7.21 -11.53 12.76
CA TRP A 70 -7.03 -10.72 13.97
C TRP A 70 -5.92 -9.68 13.83
N THR A 71 -4.83 -10.01 13.13
CA THR A 71 -3.79 -9.01 12.85
C THR A 71 -4.28 -7.92 11.90
N CYS A 72 -5.06 -8.28 10.87
CA CYS A 72 -5.66 -7.30 9.97
C CYS A 72 -6.63 -6.38 10.72
N LEU A 73 -7.47 -6.94 11.59
CA LEU A 73 -8.37 -6.17 12.44
C LEU A 73 -7.60 -5.23 13.37
N ALA A 74 -6.56 -5.71 14.04
CA ALA A 74 -5.72 -4.90 14.91
C ALA A 74 -5.05 -3.73 14.15
N VAL A 75 -4.53 -3.98 12.94
CA VAL A 75 -3.95 -2.94 12.09
C VAL A 75 -5.01 -1.89 11.70
N ILE A 76 -6.21 -2.31 11.30
CA ILE A 76 -7.29 -1.37 10.93
C ILE A 76 -7.69 -0.52 12.15
N CYS A 77 -7.87 -1.12 13.32
CA CYS A 77 -8.17 -0.40 14.55
C CYS A 77 -7.06 0.59 14.91
N MET A 78 -5.79 0.17 14.84
CA MET A 78 -4.63 1.04 15.08
C MET A 78 -4.62 2.23 14.10
N VAL A 79 -4.91 2.01 12.82
CA VAL A 79 -4.94 3.11 11.84
C VAL A 79 -6.07 4.09 12.16
N TRP A 80 -7.27 3.61 12.53
CA TRP A 80 -8.35 4.49 12.96
C TRP A 80 -7.99 5.30 14.21
N THR A 81 -7.43 4.67 15.24
CA THR A 81 -7.07 5.37 16.48
C THR A 81 -5.98 6.41 16.25
N LEU A 82 -4.93 6.07 15.49
CA LEU A 82 -3.88 7.03 15.12
C LEU A 82 -4.44 8.20 14.30
N SER A 83 -5.37 7.93 13.38
CA SER A 83 -5.99 8.99 12.57
C SER A 83 -6.83 9.95 13.40
N VAL A 84 -7.62 9.43 14.33
CA VAL A 84 -8.39 10.24 15.29
C VAL A 84 -7.44 11.03 16.18
N ALA A 85 -6.38 10.41 16.70
CA ALA A 85 -5.38 11.06 17.53
C ALA A 85 -4.64 12.19 16.80
N MET A 86 -4.51 12.14 15.46
CA MET A 86 -3.92 13.22 14.67
C MET A 86 -4.94 14.31 14.30
N ALA A 87 -6.23 13.97 14.17
CA ALA A 87 -7.28 14.92 13.82
C ALA A 87 -7.85 15.69 15.03
N PHE A 88 -7.68 15.15 16.25
CA PHE A 88 -8.23 15.66 17.50
C PHE A 88 -7.48 16.83 18.17
N PRO A 89 -6.13 16.95 18.10
CA PRO A 89 -5.42 18.06 18.75
C PRO A 89 -5.92 19.44 18.27
N PRO A 90 -6.22 19.66 16.98
CA PRO A 90 -6.89 20.89 16.53
C PRO A 90 -8.33 21.11 17.07
N VAL A 91 -8.99 20.07 17.59
CA VAL A 91 -10.35 20.14 18.16
C VAL A 91 -10.31 20.62 19.62
N LEU A 92 -9.27 20.27 20.38
CA LEU A 92 -9.13 20.64 21.79
C LEU A 92 -8.77 22.12 21.99
N ASP A 93 -8.01 22.71 21.07
CA ASP A 93 -7.80 24.16 21.01
C ASP A 93 -8.97 24.81 20.28
N VAL A 94 -9.93 25.28 21.07
CA VAL A 94 -11.23 25.85 20.66
C VAL A 94 -11.04 27.10 19.76
N GLY A 95 -10.66 26.91 18.49
CA GLY A 95 -10.40 28.03 17.58
C GLY A 95 -9.62 27.76 16.29
N THR A 96 -9.10 26.55 16.03
CA THR A 96 -8.19 26.35 14.88
C THR A 96 -8.85 25.94 13.56
N TYR A 97 -9.99 25.24 13.58
CA TYR A 97 -10.76 24.94 12.37
C TYR A 97 -11.65 26.12 11.98
N SER A 98 -11.36 26.73 10.84
CA SER A 98 -12.10 27.87 10.31
C SER A 98 -12.37 27.73 8.82
N PHE A 99 -13.31 28.52 8.33
CA PHE A 99 -13.60 28.59 6.90
C PHE A 99 -12.55 29.47 6.21
N ILE A 100 -11.85 28.90 5.24
CA ILE A 100 -10.81 29.59 4.47
C ILE A 100 -11.41 30.00 3.13
N ARG A 101 -11.66 31.30 2.96
CA ARG A 101 -12.34 31.84 1.77
C ARG A 101 -11.57 31.55 0.48
N GLU A 102 -10.25 31.49 0.55
CA GLU A 102 -9.39 31.23 -0.60
C GLU A 102 -9.43 29.76 -1.06
N GLU A 103 -9.89 28.84 -0.20
CA GLU A 103 -9.98 27.40 -0.49
C GLU A 103 -11.42 26.91 -0.65
N ASP A 104 -12.40 27.79 -0.41
CA ASP A 104 -13.84 27.48 -0.38
C ASP A 104 -14.21 26.29 0.50
N GLN A 105 -13.36 25.98 1.49
CA GLN A 105 -13.53 24.83 2.37
C GLN A 105 -13.19 25.17 3.81
N CYS A 106 -13.79 24.41 4.72
CA CYS A 106 -13.44 24.43 6.13
C CYS A 106 -12.22 23.55 6.37
N THR A 107 -11.15 24.13 6.90
CA THR A 107 -9.89 23.43 7.15
C THR A 107 -9.14 24.07 8.33
N PHE A 108 -7.99 23.52 8.67
CA PHE A 108 -7.15 24.06 9.74
C PHE A 108 -6.52 25.39 9.30
N GLN A 109 -6.61 26.42 10.14
CA GLN A 109 -6.02 27.72 9.85
C GLN A 109 -4.50 27.69 10.10
N HIS A 110 -3.73 27.68 9.01
CA HIS A 110 -2.26 27.64 9.04
C HIS A 110 -1.61 28.93 9.60
N ARG A 111 -2.37 30.02 9.78
CA ARG A 111 -1.83 31.39 9.90
C ARG A 111 -1.49 31.86 11.31
N SER A 112 -1.93 31.21 12.39
CA SER A 112 -1.60 31.67 13.74
C SER A 112 -1.79 30.62 14.83
N PHE A 113 -0.99 29.56 14.77
CA PHE A 113 -0.71 28.73 15.95
C PHE A 113 0.80 28.54 16.03
N ARG A 114 1.36 28.72 17.24
CA ARG A 114 2.78 28.62 17.62
C ARG A 114 3.57 27.80 16.59
N ALA A 115 4.50 28.43 15.88
CA ALA A 115 5.16 27.94 14.66
C ALA A 115 5.75 26.51 14.68
N ASN A 116 5.74 25.83 15.84
CA ASN A 116 6.23 24.49 16.04
C ASN A 116 5.14 23.40 15.90
N ASP A 117 3.87 23.66 16.25
CA ASP A 117 2.88 22.57 16.40
C ASP A 117 2.17 22.21 15.08
N SER A 118 1.71 23.21 14.31
CA SER A 118 1.10 22.99 12.97
C SER A 118 2.10 22.46 11.94
N LEU A 119 3.36 22.88 12.05
CA LEU A 119 4.48 22.38 11.28
C LEU A 119 4.75 20.91 11.59
N GLY A 120 4.61 20.48 12.86
CA GLY A 120 4.72 19.08 13.26
C GLY A 120 3.72 18.17 12.54
N PHE A 121 2.44 18.55 12.47
CA PHE A 121 1.41 17.76 11.78
C PHE A 121 1.68 17.63 10.28
N MET A 122 2.04 18.74 9.63
CA MET A 122 2.36 18.75 8.20
C MET A 122 3.61 17.90 7.91
N LEU A 123 4.68 18.07 8.71
CA LEU A 123 5.91 17.29 8.60
C LEU A 123 5.66 15.81 8.80
N LEU A 124 4.84 15.45 9.79
CA LEU A 124 4.48 14.05 10.03
C LEU A 124 3.77 13.45 8.81
N LEU A 125 2.81 14.16 8.22
CA LEU A 125 2.12 13.70 7.02
C LEU A 125 3.09 13.50 5.86
N ALA A 126 4.00 14.46 5.61
CA ALA A 126 5.02 14.32 4.58
C ALA A 126 5.98 13.15 4.86
N LEU A 127 6.38 12.96 6.11
CA LEU A 127 7.24 11.85 6.54
C LEU A 127 6.57 10.50 6.29
N ILE A 128 5.28 10.35 6.62
CA ILE A 128 4.54 9.09 6.37
C ILE A 128 4.44 8.81 4.87
N LEU A 129 4.15 9.83 4.07
CA LEU A 129 4.08 9.70 2.61
C LEU A 129 5.44 9.35 1.99
N LEU A 130 6.51 10.00 2.45
CA LEU A 130 7.87 9.70 2.04
C LEU A 130 8.27 8.28 2.45
N ALA A 131 8.02 7.89 3.70
CA ALA A 131 8.29 6.55 4.19
C ALA A 131 7.56 5.49 3.36
N THR A 132 6.30 5.75 2.99
CA THR A 132 5.53 4.88 2.10
C THR A 132 6.22 4.71 0.74
N GLN A 133 6.74 5.80 0.14
CA GLN A 133 7.50 5.71 -1.10
C GLN A 133 8.81 4.92 -0.95
N LEU A 134 9.54 5.15 0.15
CA LEU A 134 10.78 4.41 0.41
C LEU A 134 10.53 2.90 0.56
N VAL A 135 9.43 2.49 1.20
CA VAL A 135 9.03 1.07 1.29
C VAL A 135 8.74 0.49 -0.10
N TYR A 136 8.02 1.21 -0.96
CA TYR A 136 7.76 0.76 -2.33
C TYR A 136 9.02 0.73 -3.19
N LEU A 137 9.91 1.72 -3.08
CA LEU A 137 11.21 1.71 -3.76
C LEU A 137 12.03 0.50 -3.33
N LYS A 138 12.11 0.23 -2.02
CA LYS A 138 12.77 -0.96 -1.48
C LYS A 138 12.16 -2.24 -2.04
N LEU A 139 10.83 -2.33 -2.16
CA LEU A 139 10.14 -3.45 -2.78
C LEU A 139 10.53 -3.61 -4.26
N ILE A 140 10.57 -2.52 -5.03
CA ILE A 140 10.93 -2.54 -6.45
C ILE A 140 12.37 -3.01 -6.63
N PHE A 141 13.32 -2.46 -5.86
CA PHE A 141 14.72 -2.89 -5.89
C PHE A 141 14.86 -4.37 -5.52
N PHE A 142 14.18 -4.83 -4.46
CA PHE A 142 14.18 -6.24 -4.07
C PHE A 142 13.67 -7.16 -5.19
N VAL A 143 12.57 -6.79 -5.85
CA VAL A 143 12.03 -7.55 -6.98
C VAL A 143 12.98 -7.53 -8.17
N HIS A 144 13.61 -6.38 -8.46
CA HIS A 144 14.56 -6.26 -9.56
C HIS A 144 15.80 -7.13 -9.34
N ASP A 145 16.36 -7.14 -8.13
CA ASP A 145 17.51 -7.98 -7.77
C ASP A 145 17.17 -9.47 -7.87
N ARG A 146 15.97 -9.86 -7.43
CA ARG A 146 15.47 -11.25 -7.55
C ARG A 146 15.19 -11.67 -9.00
N ARG A 147 14.89 -10.74 -9.92
CA ARG A 147 14.76 -11.07 -11.36
C ARG A 147 16.09 -11.41 -12.00
N LYS A 148 17.21 -10.88 -11.49
CA LYS A 148 18.56 -11.22 -11.97
C LYS A 148 18.95 -12.65 -11.57
N MET A 149 18.29 -13.21 -10.56
CA MET A 149 18.50 -14.61 -10.18
C MET A 149 17.82 -15.50 -11.21
N LYS A 150 18.62 -16.31 -11.94
CA LYS A 150 18.08 -17.37 -12.78
C LYS A 150 17.29 -18.33 -11.87
N PRO A 151 16.07 -18.76 -12.26
CA PRO A 151 15.34 -19.75 -11.48
C PRO A 151 16.23 -20.98 -11.29
N VAL A 152 16.33 -21.47 -10.05
CA VAL A 152 17.13 -22.67 -9.73
C VAL A 152 16.60 -23.81 -10.59
N GLN A 153 17.34 -24.12 -11.64
CA GLN A 153 17.08 -25.26 -12.48
C GLN A 153 17.55 -26.45 -11.66
N PHE A 154 16.60 -27.14 -11.01
CA PHE A 154 16.86 -28.42 -10.37
C PHE A 154 17.22 -29.40 -11.48
N VAL A 155 18.50 -29.44 -11.85
CA VAL A 155 19.05 -30.53 -12.64
C VAL A 155 18.94 -31.74 -11.73
N PRO A 156 18.10 -32.75 -12.04
CA PRO A 156 18.13 -33.99 -11.29
C PRO A 156 19.58 -34.49 -11.37
N ALA A 157 20.16 -34.93 -10.25
CA ALA A 157 21.48 -35.51 -10.25
C ALA A 157 21.44 -36.82 -11.07
N VAL A 158 21.62 -36.71 -12.38
CA VAL A 158 21.75 -37.85 -13.29
C VAL A 158 23.24 -38.13 -13.36
N SER A 159 23.69 -39.07 -12.54
CA SER A 159 24.99 -39.68 -12.78
C SER A 159 24.77 -40.80 -13.80
N GLN A 160 25.44 -40.69 -14.95
CA GLN A 160 25.50 -41.74 -15.97
C GLN A 160 26.43 -42.90 -15.58
N ASN A 161 27.15 -42.77 -14.46
CA ASN A 161 28.26 -43.67 -14.10
C ASN A 161 27.93 -44.63 -12.95
N TRP A 162 26.70 -44.61 -12.40
CA TRP A 162 26.29 -45.66 -11.47
C TRP A 162 25.82 -46.89 -12.26
N THR A 163 26.74 -47.79 -12.56
CA THR A 163 26.41 -49.16 -12.96
C THR A 163 26.46 -50.06 -11.72
N PHE A 164 25.32 -50.65 -11.35
CA PHE A 164 25.27 -51.67 -10.32
C PHE A 164 25.91 -52.95 -10.89
N HIS A 165 27.09 -53.32 -10.39
CA HIS A 165 27.79 -54.53 -10.83
C HIS A 165 27.25 -55.76 -10.06
N GLY A 166 26.67 -56.71 -10.79
CA GLY A 166 26.18 -57.99 -10.26
C GLY A 166 24.91 -58.50 -10.96
N PRO A 167 24.68 -59.82 -11.06
CA PRO A 167 23.43 -60.36 -11.57
C PRO A 167 22.23 -59.85 -10.74
N GLY A 168 21.24 -59.23 -11.40
CA GLY A 168 20.01 -58.74 -10.73
C GLY A 168 20.14 -57.45 -9.91
N ALA A 169 21.34 -56.88 -9.78
CA ALA A 169 21.60 -55.72 -8.94
C ALA A 169 20.79 -54.47 -9.35
N SER A 170 20.57 -54.28 -10.67
CA SER A 170 19.71 -53.21 -11.21
C SER A 170 18.22 -53.38 -10.87
N GLY A 171 17.74 -54.62 -10.73
CA GLY A 171 16.36 -54.94 -10.36
C GLY A 171 16.09 -54.72 -8.87
N GLN A 172 17.04 -55.14 -8.01
CA GLN A 172 16.97 -54.90 -6.57
C GLN A 172 17.08 -53.41 -6.21
N ALA A 173 17.91 -52.66 -6.92
CA ALA A 173 17.96 -51.20 -6.78
C ALA A 173 16.60 -50.55 -7.12
N ALA A 174 15.91 -51.03 -8.16
CA ALA A 174 14.57 -50.56 -8.49
C ALA A 174 13.52 -50.95 -7.44
N ALA A 175 13.57 -52.17 -6.93
CA ALA A 175 12.67 -52.64 -5.87
C ALA A 175 12.86 -51.86 -4.55
N ASN A 176 14.11 -51.64 -4.12
CA ASN A 176 14.42 -50.85 -2.92
C ASN A 176 14.01 -49.39 -3.07
N TRP A 177 14.11 -48.85 -4.30
CA TRP A 177 13.66 -47.50 -4.60
C TRP A 177 12.12 -47.39 -4.56
N LEU A 178 11.39 -48.35 -5.15
CA LEU A 178 9.93 -48.44 -5.06
C LEU A 178 9.44 -48.64 -3.62
N ALA A 179 10.19 -49.38 -2.81
CA ALA A 179 9.92 -49.60 -1.39
C ALA A 179 10.28 -48.41 -0.48
N GLY A 180 10.74 -47.28 -1.04
CA GLY A 180 11.01 -46.04 -0.30
C GLY A 180 12.37 -45.97 0.41
N PHE A 181 13.25 -46.96 0.21
CA PHE A 181 14.62 -46.96 0.76
C PHE A 181 15.62 -46.19 -0.12
N GLY A 182 15.24 -45.79 -1.33
CA GLY A 182 16.10 -45.06 -2.25
C GLY A 182 16.23 -43.56 -1.91
N ARG A 183 17.36 -43.14 -1.33
CA ARG A 183 17.77 -41.73 -1.33
C ARG A 183 18.65 -41.43 -2.55
N GLY A 184 18.02 -41.19 -3.70
CA GLY A 184 18.76 -40.92 -4.94
C GLY A 184 17.90 -40.87 -6.20
N PRO A 185 18.51 -40.55 -7.37
CA PRO A 185 17.83 -40.56 -8.66
C PRO A 185 17.20 -41.94 -8.98
N THR A 186 16.13 -41.94 -9.78
CA THR A 186 15.49 -43.18 -10.25
C THR A 186 16.51 -44.06 -10.96
N PRO A 187 16.64 -45.35 -10.62
CA PRO A 187 17.53 -46.24 -11.35
C PRO A 187 17.04 -46.35 -12.81
N PRO A 188 17.96 -46.61 -13.76
CA PRO A 188 17.66 -46.57 -15.19
C PRO A 188 16.52 -47.52 -15.62
N THR A 189 16.30 -48.61 -14.88
CA THR A 189 15.20 -49.56 -15.04
C THR A 189 13.81 -48.96 -14.74
N LEU A 190 13.75 -47.86 -14.00
CA LEU A 190 12.52 -47.13 -13.63
C LEU A 190 12.28 -45.87 -14.48
N LEU A 191 13.20 -45.49 -15.37
CA LEU A 191 13.07 -44.28 -16.20
C LEU A 191 11.87 -44.31 -17.16
N GLY A 192 11.30 -45.49 -17.44
CA GLY A 192 10.06 -45.66 -18.21
C GLY A 192 8.78 -45.67 -17.37
N ILE A 193 8.88 -45.76 -16.03
CA ILE A 193 7.71 -45.81 -15.15
C ILE A 193 7.34 -44.37 -14.80
N ARG A 194 6.25 -43.89 -15.41
CA ARG A 194 5.63 -42.58 -15.20
C ARG A 194 5.32 -42.37 -13.71
N GLN A 195 6.28 -41.83 -12.96
CA GLN A 195 6.01 -41.31 -11.62
C GLN A 195 4.89 -40.28 -11.72
N ASN A 196 4.01 -40.27 -10.72
CA ASN A 196 2.89 -39.35 -10.60
C ASN A 196 3.37 -37.92 -10.29
N THR A 197 4.15 -37.34 -11.21
CA THR A 197 4.69 -35.97 -11.23
C THR A 197 3.60 -34.91 -11.22
N ASN A 198 2.35 -35.30 -11.49
CA ASN A 198 1.18 -34.43 -11.52
C ASN A 198 0.89 -33.74 -10.18
N ALA A 199 1.12 -34.38 -9.03
CA ALA A 199 0.84 -33.77 -7.73
C ALA A 199 1.87 -32.68 -7.36
N ALA A 200 3.16 -32.96 -7.56
CA ALA A 200 4.24 -32.00 -7.32
C ALA A 200 4.23 -30.85 -8.34
N GLY A 201 3.91 -31.15 -9.60
CA GLY A 201 3.73 -30.17 -10.68
C GLY A 201 2.55 -29.23 -10.41
N ARG A 202 1.37 -29.77 -10.05
CA ARG A 202 0.19 -28.95 -9.68
C ARG A 202 0.48 -28.03 -8.50
N ARG A 203 1.16 -28.53 -7.45
CA ARG A 203 1.49 -27.71 -6.27
C ARG A 203 2.46 -26.57 -6.60
N ARG A 204 3.45 -26.80 -7.48
CA ARG A 204 4.36 -25.74 -7.96
C ARG A 204 3.66 -24.71 -8.83
N LEU A 205 2.74 -25.13 -9.68
CA LEU A 205 2.01 -24.24 -10.59
C LEU A 205 1.07 -23.31 -9.80
N LEU A 206 0.41 -23.84 -8.76
CA LEU A 206 -0.40 -23.04 -7.82
C LEU A 206 0.43 -21.99 -7.08
N VAL A 207 1.62 -22.35 -6.58
CA VAL A 207 2.52 -21.40 -5.88
C VAL A 207 3.02 -20.29 -6.83
N LEU A 208 3.30 -20.63 -8.10
CA LEU A 208 3.71 -19.64 -9.10
C LEU A 208 2.56 -18.68 -9.44
N ASP A 209 1.33 -19.17 -9.53
CA ASP A 209 0.15 -18.36 -9.83
C ASP A 209 -0.23 -17.46 -8.65
N GLU A 210 -0.12 -17.96 -7.42
CA GLU A 210 -0.25 -17.16 -6.19
C GLU A 210 0.78 -16.01 -6.16
N PHE A 211 2.05 -16.32 -6.47
CA PHE A 211 3.10 -15.29 -6.56
C PHE A 211 2.85 -14.25 -7.67
N LYS A 212 2.37 -14.69 -8.83
CA LYS A 212 2.03 -13.78 -9.94
C LYS A 212 0.86 -12.86 -9.57
N THR A 213 -0.13 -13.41 -8.87
CA THR A 213 -1.29 -12.67 -8.36
C THR A 213 -0.87 -11.64 -7.31
N GLU A 214 -0.04 -12.03 -6.34
CA GLU A 214 0.52 -11.13 -5.33
C GLU A 214 1.30 -9.95 -5.95
N LYS A 215 2.03 -10.21 -7.04
CA LYS A 215 2.75 -9.18 -7.79
C LYS A 215 1.81 -8.23 -8.54
N ARG A 216 0.72 -8.75 -9.15
CA ARG A 216 -0.31 -7.92 -9.80
C ARG A 216 -0.96 -6.99 -8.76
N ILE A 217 -1.37 -7.56 -7.63
CA ILE A 217 -1.98 -6.83 -6.51
C ILE A 217 -1.01 -5.74 -6.01
N SER A 218 0.27 -6.09 -5.81
CA SER A 218 1.28 -5.12 -5.35
C SER A 218 1.48 -3.97 -6.35
N ARG A 219 1.44 -4.27 -7.67
CA ARG A 219 1.50 -3.24 -8.71
C ARG A 219 0.28 -2.32 -8.68
N MET A 220 -0.93 -2.86 -8.49
CA MET A 220 -2.15 -2.07 -8.38
C MET A 220 -2.08 -1.10 -7.19
N PHE A 221 -1.68 -1.58 -6.01
CA PHE A 221 -1.53 -0.74 -4.81
C PHE A 221 -0.42 0.31 -4.95
N TYR A 222 0.67 -0.02 -5.63
CA TYR A 222 1.72 0.96 -5.95
C TYR A 222 1.17 2.08 -6.84
N ILE A 223 0.47 1.74 -7.93
CA ILE A 223 -0.16 2.72 -8.83
C ILE A 223 -1.16 3.59 -8.06
N MET A 224 -1.99 3.00 -7.21
CA MET A 224 -2.93 3.73 -6.36
C MET A 224 -2.24 4.72 -5.42
N THR A 225 -1.12 4.33 -4.83
CA THR A 225 -0.31 5.20 -3.95
C THR A 225 0.35 6.34 -4.74
N PHE A 226 0.82 6.06 -5.96
CA PHE A 226 1.39 7.07 -6.85
C PHE A 226 0.35 8.13 -7.23
N PHE A 227 -0.86 7.72 -7.64
CA PHE A 227 -1.94 8.66 -7.94
C PHE A 227 -2.41 9.45 -6.71
N PHE A 228 -2.40 8.84 -5.52
CA PHE A 228 -2.63 9.59 -4.28
C PHE A 228 -1.67 10.76 -4.16
N LEU A 229 -0.36 10.52 -4.33
CA LEU A 229 0.66 11.57 -4.28
C LEU A 229 0.51 12.59 -5.40
N ALA A 230 0.20 12.18 -6.63
CA ALA A 230 0.02 13.09 -7.75
C ALA A 230 -1.16 14.06 -7.52
N LEU A 231 -2.25 13.56 -6.93
CA LEU A 231 -3.48 14.33 -6.72
C LEU A 231 -3.46 15.15 -5.42
N TRP A 232 -2.79 14.67 -4.38
CA TRP A 232 -2.63 15.40 -3.12
C TRP A 232 -1.39 16.28 -3.05
N GLY A 233 -0.36 15.97 -3.83
CA GLY A 233 0.92 16.67 -3.84
C GLY A 233 0.79 18.17 -4.02
N PRO A 234 0.06 18.68 -5.02
CA PRO A 234 -0.13 20.11 -5.22
C PRO A 234 -0.75 20.81 -4.01
N TYR A 235 -1.71 20.15 -3.35
CA TYR A 235 -2.36 20.68 -2.14
C TYR A 235 -1.39 20.70 -0.95
N LEU A 236 -0.61 19.63 -0.75
CA LEU A 236 0.42 19.60 0.29
C LEU A 236 1.45 20.70 0.08
N VAL A 237 1.94 20.88 -1.15
CA VAL A 237 2.87 21.96 -1.51
C VAL A 237 2.25 23.33 -1.23
N ALA A 238 0.96 23.53 -1.54
CA ALA A 238 0.25 24.77 -1.23
C ALA A 238 0.22 25.06 0.28
N CYS A 239 -0.10 24.06 1.10
CA CYS A 239 -0.14 24.19 2.55
C CYS A 239 1.26 24.49 3.12
N TYR A 240 2.29 23.79 2.63
CA TYR A 240 3.68 24.05 3.01
C TYR A 240 4.14 25.46 2.63
N TRP A 241 3.78 25.91 1.43
CA TRP A 241 4.07 27.25 0.96
C TRP A 241 3.44 28.30 1.89
N ARG A 242 2.18 28.11 2.30
CA ARG A 242 1.48 29.02 3.24
C ARG A 242 2.12 29.08 4.62
N VAL A 243 2.79 28.01 5.07
CA VAL A 243 3.47 27.95 6.37
C VAL A 243 4.85 28.59 6.31
N PHE A 244 5.65 28.29 5.27
CA PHE A 244 7.04 28.73 5.18
C PHE A 244 7.23 30.09 4.49
N ALA A 245 6.42 30.39 3.46
CA ALA A 245 6.51 31.66 2.77
C ALA A 245 5.73 32.72 3.55
N ARG A 246 6.45 33.61 4.25
CA ARG A 246 5.92 34.90 4.73
C ARG A 246 5.63 35.89 3.57
N GLY A 247 5.81 35.44 2.32
CA GLY A 247 5.77 36.23 1.09
C GLY A 247 4.49 36.04 0.27
N PRO A 248 4.54 36.16 -1.08
CA PRO A 248 3.37 36.35 -1.93
C PRO A 248 2.30 35.26 -1.72
N VAL A 249 1.06 35.73 -1.70
CA VAL A 249 -0.14 34.93 -1.53
C VAL A 249 -0.19 33.85 -2.61
N VAL A 250 -0.40 32.59 -2.22
CA VAL A 250 -0.57 31.49 -3.18
C VAL A 250 -1.68 31.87 -4.18
N PRO A 251 -1.44 31.77 -5.50
CA PRO A 251 -2.45 32.12 -6.50
C PRO A 251 -3.75 31.34 -6.26
N GLY A 252 -4.89 32.04 -6.21
CA GLY A 252 -6.19 31.41 -5.94
C GLY A 252 -6.51 30.26 -6.89
N GLY A 253 -6.26 30.45 -8.20
CA GLY A 253 -6.49 29.41 -9.19
C GLY A 253 -5.68 28.12 -8.96
N TYR A 254 -4.43 28.23 -8.49
CA TYR A 254 -3.61 27.06 -8.14
C TYR A 254 -4.21 26.33 -6.94
N LEU A 255 -4.62 27.06 -5.91
CA LEU A 255 -5.16 26.51 -4.69
C LEU A 255 -6.51 25.82 -4.91
N THR A 256 -7.43 26.47 -5.63
CA THR A 256 -8.70 25.88 -6.04
C THR A 256 -8.43 24.59 -6.82
N ALA A 257 -7.59 24.61 -7.85
CA ALA A 257 -7.25 23.42 -8.63
C ALA A 257 -6.67 22.30 -7.74
N ALA A 258 -5.79 22.63 -6.80
CA ALA A 258 -5.21 21.68 -5.85
C ALA A 258 -6.28 21.02 -4.95
N VAL A 259 -7.25 21.79 -4.47
CA VAL A 259 -8.39 21.27 -3.68
C VAL A 259 -9.24 20.32 -4.53
N TRP A 260 -9.58 20.70 -5.77
CA TRP A 260 -10.36 19.82 -6.67
C TRP A 260 -9.63 18.53 -7.02
N MET A 261 -8.32 18.57 -7.25
CA MET A 261 -7.50 17.37 -7.48
C MET A 261 -7.57 16.39 -6.29
N SER A 262 -7.54 16.91 -5.06
CA SER A 262 -7.67 16.07 -3.85
C SER A 262 -9.02 15.33 -3.78
N PHE A 263 -10.10 15.93 -4.32
CA PHE A 263 -11.42 15.30 -4.37
C PHE A 263 -11.56 14.29 -5.51
N ALA A 264 -10.95 14.58 -6.66
CA ALA A 264 -10.94 13.69 -7.83
C ALA A 264 -10.30 12.33 -7.53
N GLN A 265 -9.41 12.27 -6.53
CA GLN A 265 -8.76 11.05 -6.07
C GLN A 265 -9.75 9.94 -5.68
N ALA A 266 -10.96 10.26 -5.21
CA ALA A 266 -11.96 9.23 -4.90
C ALA A 266 -12.46 8.48 -6.15
N GLY A 267 -12.42 9.10 -7.33
CA GLY A 267 -12.78 8.47 -8.59
C GLY A 267 -11.72 7.48 -9.07
N VAL A 268 -10.45 7.67 -8.70
CA VAL A 268 -9.33 6.87 -9.21
C VAL A 268 -9.30 5.45 -8.62
N ASN A 269 -9.66 5.28 -7.35
CA ASN A 269 -9.52 3.99 -6.67
C ASN A 269 -10.35 2.86 -7.34
N PRO A 270 -11.65 3.05 -7.69
CA PRO A 270 -12.43 2.06 -8.41
C PRO A 270 -11.84 1.68 -9.78
N PHE A 271 -11.35 2.65 -10.56
CA PHE A 271 -10.74 2.36 -11.86
C PHE A 271 -9.51 1.47 -11.72
N ILE A 272 -8.62 1.77 -10.76
CA ILE A 272 -7.42 0.96 -10.54
C ILE A 272 -7.77 -0.46 -10.07
N CYS A 273 -8.85 -0.64 -9.32
CA CYS A 273 -9.29 -1.96 -8.90
C CYS A 273 -9.85 -2.82 -10.05
N ILE A 274 -10.32 -2.21 -11.14
CA ILE A 274 -10.91 -2.90 -12.29
C ILE A 274 -9.83 -3.38 -13.29
N PHE A 275 -8.70 -2.67 -13.42
CA PHE A 275 -7.63 -2.98 -14.38
C PHE A 275 -6.44 -3.75 -13.76
#